data_AF-A0A9D2JDG9-F1
#
_entry.id   AF-A0A9D2JDG9-F1
#
_cell.length_a   1.000
_cell.length_b   1.000
_cell.length_c   1.000
_cell.angle_alpha   90.00
_cell.angle_beta   90.00
_cell.angle_gamma   90.00
#
_symmetry.space_group_name_H-M   'P 1'
#
loop_
_entity.id
_entity.type
_entity.pdbx_description
1 polymer ?
#
loop_
_entity_poly.entity_id
_entity_poly.type
_entity_poly.pdbx_seq_one_letter_code
_entity_poly.pdbx_strand_id
1 'polypeptide(L)'
;MYYSSGNYEAFARPKKPAGIEHKSAYIVGTGLAALSAACYLVRDAQMPGKNIHIFEKDSVPGGACDGLDIPGLGYVMRGGREMDNHFEVMWDLLRSIPSIETPGVSVLDEYYWLNKEDPNYSLCRATKNRGQDAGCAGKFGLSDRAAMEIMELFFTPDEKLYDRPITDFFDDEVLSSNFWMYWRTMFAFENWHSALEMKLYIKRY
;
A
#
# COMPACT_ATOMS: atom_id res chain seq x y z
N MET A 1 -3.73 20.42 -10.07
CA MET A 1 -2.86 19.92 -8.98
C MET A 1 -1.40 20.08 -9.40
N TYR A 2 -0.49 20.17 -8.44
CA TYR A 2 0.96 20.07 -8.66
C TYR A 2 1.55 19.15 -7.59
N TYR A 3 2.70 18.54 -7.87
CA TYR A 3 3.41 17.69 -6.91
C TYR A 3 4.40 18.51 -6.10
N SER A 4 4.58 18.12 -4.84
CA SER A 4 5.56 18.69 -3.94
C SER A 4 6.08 17.64 -2.96
N SER A 5 7.15 17.98 -2.26
CA SER A 5 7.74 17.17 -1.20
C SER A 5 8.36 18.06 -0.14
N GLY A 6 8.47 17.56 1.08
CA GLY A 6 9.10 18.26 2.20
C GLY A 6 8.14 19.07 3.06
N ASN A 7 8.69 19.56 4.17
CA ASN A 7 7.91 20.08 5.30
C ASN A 7 7.07 21.32 4.99
N TYR A 8 7.51 22.17 4.06
CA TYR A 8 6.81 23.42 3.77
C TYR A 8 5.36 23.16 3.31
N GLU A 9 5.20 22.28 2.32
CA GLU A 9 3.89 21.91 1.79
C GLU A 9 3.17 20.92 2.73
N ALA A 10 3.91 20.01 3.36
CA ALA A 10 3.31 19.03 4.27
C ALA A 10 2.68 19.65 5.54
N PHE A 11 3.16 20.81 6.02
CA PHE A 11 2.59 21.48 7.19
C PHE A 11 1.68 22.67 6.85
N ALA A 12 1.68 23.11 5.58
CA ALA A 12 0.75 24.13 5.12
C ALA A 12 -0.69 23.63 5.20
N ARG A 13 -1.64 24.55 5.42
CA ARG A 13 -3.07 24.26 5.34
C ARG A 13 -3.67 24.98 4.15
N PRO A 14 -4.45 24.30 3.30
CA PRO A 14 -5.07 24.95 2.15
C PRO A 14 -6.12 25.95 2.61
N LYS A 15 -6.26 27.04 1.85
CA LYS A 15 -7.41 27.94 2.00
C LYS A 15 -8.68 27.23 1.54
N LYS A 16 -9.81 27.60 2.16
CA LYS A 16 -11.12 27.10 1.77
C LYS A 16 -11.39 27.38 0.27
N PRO A 17 -11.68 26.35 -0.55
CA PRO A 17 -12.02 26.56 -1.95
C PRO A 17 -13.31 27.38 -2.11
N ALA A 18 -13.33 28.29 -3.09
CA ALA A 18 -14.48 29.15 -3.33
C ALA A 18 -15.75 28.35 -3.70
N GLY A 19 -16.85 28.67 -3.04
CA GLY A 19 -18.18 28.10 -3.29
C GLY A 19 -18.34 26.63 -2.88
N ILE A 20 -17.44 26.09 -2.06
CA ILE A 20 -17.50 24.68 -1.62
C ILE A 20 -18.79 24.37 -0.83
N GLU A 21 -19.39 25.36 -0.18
CA GLU A 21 -20.63 25.26 0.59
C GLU A 21 -21.86 24.90 -0.28
N HIS A 22 -21.77 25.18 -1.59
CA HIS A 22 -22.84 24.92 -2.56
C HIS A 22 -22.55 23.68 -3.43
N LYS A 23 -21.51 22.91 -3.11
CA LYS A 23 -21.15 21.68 -3.81
C LYS A 23 -21.49 20.47 -2.95
N SER A 24 -21.74 19.35 -3.62
CA SER A 24 -21.95 18.04 -3.01
C SER A 24 -21.04 17.00 -3.64
N ALA A 25 -20.71 15.96 -2.86
CA ALA A 25 -19.93 14.81 -3.31
C ALA A 25 -20.77 13.53 -3.14
N TYR A 26 -20.71 12.68 -4.17
CA TYR A 26 -21.37 11.37 -4.18
C TYR A 26 -20.28 10.33 -4.44
N ILE A 27 -20.01 9.49 -3.45
CA ILE A 27 -18.89 8.53 -3.45
C ILE A 27 -19.47 7.12 -3.40
N VAL A 28 -19.12 6.31 -4.40
CA VAL A 28 -19.61 4.92 -4.51
C VAL A 28 -18.57 3.97 -3.88
N GLY A 29 -19.02 3.19 -2.91
CA GLY A 29 -18.23 2.29 -2.07
C GLY A 29 -17.70 2.96 -0.79
N THR A 30 -17.31 2.15 0.18
CA THR A 30 -16.68 2.57 1.46
C THR A 30 -15.32 1.91 1.68
N GLY A 31 -14.67 1.46 0.61
CA GLY A 31 -13.26 1.07 0.68
C GLY A 31 -12.36 2.25 1.04
N LEU A 32 -11.09 1.95 1.33
CA LEU A 32 -10.10 2.94 1.76
C LEU A 32 -10.07 4.21 0.86
N ALA A 33 -10.13 4.06 -0.46
CA ALA A 33 -10.12 5.20 -1.38
C ALA A 33 -11.31 6.16 -1.18
N ALA A 34 -12.52 5.61 -0.99
CA ALA A 34 -13.73 6.38 -0.79
C ALA A 34 -13.72 7.14 0.54
N LEU A 35 -13.32 6.46 1.61
CA LEU A 35 -13.22 7.06 2.95
C LEU A 35 -12.13 8.13 2.98
N SER A 36 -10.97 7.87 2.39
CA SER A 36 -9.89 8.88 2.26
C SER A 36 -10.36 10.12 1.49
N ALA A 37 -11.09 9.95 0.39
CA ALA A 37 -11.65 11.07 -0.36
C ALA A 37 -12.62 11.90 0.50
N ALA A 38 -13.51 11.26 1.26
CA ALA A 38 -14.41 11.94 2.19
C ALA A 38 -13.64 12.71 3.27
N CYS A 39 -12.58 12.13 3.83
CA CYS A 39 -11.72 12.81 4.81
C CYS A 39 -11.07 14.07 4.23
N TYR A 40 -10.53 14.02 3.01
CA TYR A 40 -9.94 15.20 2.36
C TYR A 40 -10.99 16.26 2.01
N LEU A 41 -12.20 15.86 1.62
CA LEU A 41 -13.30 16.81 1.39
C LEU A 41 -13.67 17.56 2.67
N VAL A 42 -13.68 16.88 3.82
CA VAL A 42 -13.93 17.52 5.11
C VAL A 42 -12.74 18.37 5.54
N ARG A 43 -11.54 17.81 5.55
CA ARG A 43 -10.35 18.44 6.16
C ARG A 43 -9.81 19.60 5.31
N ASP A 44 -9.61 19.37 4.02
CA ASP A 44 -8.87 20.28 3.16
C ASP A 44 -9.80 21.17 2.36
N ALA A 45 -10.84 20.58 1.76
CA ALA A 45 -11.84 21.37 1.05
C ALA A 45 -12.81 22.07 2.00
N GLN A 46 -12.91 21.64 3.27
CA GLN A 46 -13.85 22.20 4.24
C GLN A 46 -15.31 22.14 3.73
N MET A 47 -15.64 21.07 3.01
CA MET A 47 -17.00 20.79 2.55
C MET A 47 -17.86 20.41 3.77
N PRO A 48 -19.08 20.97 3.93
CA PRO A 48 -19.98 20.55 4.99
C PRO A 48 -20.29 19.05 4.88
N GLY A 49 -20.14 18.29 5.97
CA GLY A 49 -20.35 16.84 5.95
C GLY A 49 -21.73 16.40 5.44
N LYS A 50 -22.77 17.21 5.68
CA LYS A 50 -24.12 16.98 5.15
C LYS A 50 -24.21 16.96 3.60
N ASN A 51 -23.21 17.49 2.90
CA ASN A 51 -23.11 17.50 1.44
C ASN A 51 -22.26 16.33 0.90
N ILE A 52 -21.75 15.45 1.77
CA ILE A 52 -20.94 14.29 1.39
C ILE A 52 -21.81 13.05 1.57
N HIS A 53 -22.07 12.34 0.47
CA HIS A 53 -22.91 11.16 0.43
C HIS A 53 -22.05 9.96 0.01
N ILE A 54 -21.95 8.95 0.88
CA ILE A 54 -21.18 7.73 0.62
C ILE A 54 -22.16 6.57 0.53
N PHE A 55 -22.07 5.78 -0.54
CA PHE A 55 -22.98 4.67 -0.81
C PHE A 55 -22.26 3.34 -0.67
N GLU A 56 -22.66 2.52 0.30
CA GLU A 56 -22.16 1.16 0.46
C GLU A 56 -23.21 0.16 0.00
N LYS A 57 -22.75 -0.90 -0.67
CA LYS A 57 -23.57 -2.05 -1.02
C LYS A 57 -23.67 -3.03 0.16
N ASP A 58 -22.57 -3.23 0.88
CA ASP A 58 -22.46 -4.17 1.98
C ASP A 58 -23.04 -3.57 3.28
N SER A 59 -23.25 -4.42 4.30
CA SER A 59 -23.82 -3.98 5.59
C SER A 59 -22.82 -3.25 6.50
N VAL A 60 -21.53 -3.33 6.20
CA VAL A 60 -20.44 -2.74 6.98
C VAL A 60 -19.48 -2.01 6.04
N PRO A 61 -18.89 -0.89 6.48
CA PRO A 61 -17.92 -0.18 5.67
C PRO A 61 -16.53 -0.83 5.70
N GLY A 62 -15.66 -0.40 4.79
CA GLY A 62 -14.22 -0.71 4.81
C GLY A 62 -13.70 -1.42 3.56
N GLY A 63 -14.60 -2.00 2.75
CA GLY A 63 -14.20 -2.76 1.56
C GLY A 63 -13.16 -3.81 1.93
N ALA A 64 -12.04 -3.90 1.20
CA ALA A 64 -10.98 -4.89 1.42
C ALA A 64 -10.14 -4.72 2.71
N CYS A 65 -10.49 -3.78 3.59
CA CYS A 65 -9.89 -3.60 4.92
C CYS A 65 -10.81 -4.16 6.01
N ASP A 66 -11.29 -5.39 5.82
CA ASP A 66 -12.16 -6.10 6.75
C ASP A 66 -11.39 -6.91 7.79
N GLY A 67 -12.07 -7.18 8.90
CA GLY A 67 -11.71 -8.15 9.91
C GLY A 67 -12.93 -8.37 10.81
N LEU A 68 -13.46 -9.59 10.85
CA LEU A 68 -14.69 -9.87 11.58
C LEU A 68 -14.73 -11.29 12.14
N ASP A 69 -15.42 -11.46 13.25
CA ASP A 69 -15.84 -12.77 13.74
C ASP A 69 -17.17 -13.16 13.07
N ILE A 70 -17.12 -14.17 12.19
CA ILE A 70 -18.28 -14.62 11.42
C ILE A 70 -18.96 -15.77 12.17
N PRO A 71 -20.24 -15.61 12.60
CA PRO A 71 -20.96 -16.67 13.30
C PRO A 71 -20.96 -18.00 12.54
N GLY A 72 -20.50 -19.06 13.20
CA GLY A 72 -20.41 -20.41 12.62
C GLY A 72 -19.18 -20.67 11.73
N LEU A 73 -18.34 -19.65 11.49
CA LEU A 73 -17.09 -19.78 10.73
C LEU A 73 -15.86 -19.40 11.58
N GLY A 74 -15.96 -18.35 12.40
CA GLY A 74 -14.91 -17.82 13.26
C GLY A 74 -14.30 -16.52 12.72
N TYR A 75 -13.13 -16.14 13.24
CA TYR A 75 -12.40 -14.94 12.83
C TYR A 75 -11.91 -15.03 11.38
N VAL A 76 -12.24 -14.02 10.58
CA VAL A 76 -11.86 -13.89 9.18
C VAL A 76 -11.28 -12.50 8.90
N MET A 77 -10.18 -12.49 8.17
CA MET A 77 -9.54 -11.31 7.59
C MET A 77 -9.11 -11.67 6.18
N ARG A 78 -9.59 -10.95 5.15
CA ARG A 78 -9.24 -11.26 3.75
C ARG A 78 -7.76 -11.07 3.43
N GLY A 79 -7.05 -10.22 4.15
CA GLY A 79 -5.61 -10.07 4.00
C GLY A 79 -5.02 -9.05 4.96
N GLY A 80 -3.75 -9.26 5.33
CA GLY A 80 -2.96 -8.28 6.06
C GLY A 80 -2.58 -7.09 5.17
N ARG A 81 -2.13 -6.00 5.80
CA ARG A 81 -1.66 -4.79 5.11
C ARG A 81 -0.26 -4.45 5.61
N GLU A 82 0.71 -4.61 4.73
CA GLU A 82 2.07 -4.16 4.96
C GLU A 82 2.16 -2.67 4.61
N MET A 83 2.61 -1.86 5.56
CA MET A 83 2.73 -0.41 5.40
C MET A 83 4.18 0.01 5.55
N ASP A 84 4.57 1.01 4.76
CA ASP A 84 5.91 1.57 4.74
C ASP A 84 5.91 3.03 5.21
N ASN A 85 7.04 3.51 5.71
CA ASN A 85 7.18 4.89 6.20
C ASN A 85 6.99 5.94 5.09
N HIS A 86 7.24 5.59 3.83
CA HIS A 86 7.05 6.48 2.67
C HIS A 86 5.67 6.35 2.02
N PHE A 87 4.65 5.90 2.76
CA PHE A 87 3.25 6.04 2.33
C PHE A 87 2.77 7.47 2.56
N GLU A 88 3.43 8.43 1.90
CA GLU A 88 3.35 9.88 2.14
C GLU A 88 1.91 10.41 2.27
N VAL A 89 1.05 10.07 1.31
CA VAL A 89 -0.35 10.52 1.29
C VAL A 89 -1.17 9.87 2.39
N MET A 90 -0.90 8.59 2.71
CA MET A 90 -1.60 7.89 3.78
C MET A 90 -1.26 8.49 5.14
N TRP A 91 0.02 8.77 5.41
CA TRP A 91 0.44 9.37 6.68
C TRP A 91 -0.01 10.83 6.81
N ASP A 92 -0.07 11.58 5.69
CA ASP A 92 -0.72 12.89 5.68
C ASP A 92 -2.19 12.82 6.13
N LEU A 93 -2.93 11.80 5.71
CA LEU A 93 -4.31 11.59 6.13
C LEU A 93 -4.39 11.16 7.61
N LEU A 94 -3.69 10.08 7.97
CA LEU A 94 -3.85 9.39 9.25
C LEU A 94 -3.37 10.21 10.46
N ARG A 95 -2.46 11.18 10.27
CA ARG A 95 -2.14 12.17 11.33
C ARG A 95 -3.32 13.06 11.74
N SER A 96 -4.37 13.12 10.91
CA SER A 96 -5.57 13.92 11.16
C SER A 96 -6.75 13.10 11.67
N ILE A 97 -6.64 11.77 11.68
CA ILE A 97 -7.68 10.87 12.16
C ILE A 97 -7.40 10.58 13.64
N PRO A 98 -8.33 10.90 14.55
CA PRO A 98 -8.17 10.58 15.97
C PRO A 98 -8.09 9.06 16.18
N SER A 99 -7.24 8.64 17.11
CA SER A 99 -7.24 7.29 17.63
C SER A 99 -8.56 6.98 18.36
N ILE A 100 -8.96 5.71 18.30
CA ILE A 100 -10.09 5.16 19.07
C ILE A 100 -9.65 4.56 20.42
N GLU A 101 -8.35 4.28 20.60
CA GLU A 101 -7.79 3.66 21.80
C GLU A 101 -7.28 4.72 22.78
N THR A 102 -6.57 5.74 22.26
CA THR A 102 -5.91 6.78 23.07
C THR A 102 -6.49 8.18 22.79
N PRO A 103 -7.21 8.79 23.77
CA PRO A 103 -7.76 10.13 23.60
C PRO A 103 -6.69 11.20 23.33
N GLY A 104 -6.94 12.06 22.35
CA GLY A 104 -6.07 13.19 22.00
C GLY A 104 -4.86 12.84 21.13
N VAL A 105 -4.78 11.60 20.67
CA VAL A 105 -3.70 11.06 19.84
C VAL A 105 -4.24 10.72 18.45
N SER A 106 -3.43 10.83 17.39
CA SER A 106 -3.84 10.43 16.03
C SER A 106 -3.53 8.95 15.76
N VAL A 107 -4.15 8.38 14.73
CA VAL A 107 -3.81 7.02 14.25
C VAL A 107 -2.34 6.93 13.85
N LEU A 108 -1.77 7.99 13.26
CA LEU A 108 -0.33 8.00 12.93
C LEU A 108 0.53 7.91 14.19
N ASP A 109 0.19 8.63 15.25
CA ASP A 109 1.00 8.65 16.49
C ASP A 109 1.05 7.26 17.12
N GLU A 110 -0.11 6.58 17.23
CA GLU A 110 -0.17 5.21 17.76
C GLU A 110 0.61 4.23 16.89
N TYR A 111 0.41 4.30 15.57
CA TYR A 111 1.13 3.45 14.63
C TYR A 111 2.65 3.65 14.75
N TYR A 112 3.09 4.91 14.87
CA TYR A 112 4.49 5.28 14.99
C TYR A 112 5.11 4.81 16.31
N TRP A 113 4.42 5.00 17.44
CA TRP A 113 4.93 4.54 18.73
C TRP A 113 5.00 3.02 18.80
N LEU A 114 3.95 2.32 18.37
CA LEU A 114 3.91 0.87 18.36
C LEU A 114 5.07 0.28 17.56
N ASN A 115 5.28 0.74 16.32
CA ASN A 115 6.33 0.21 15.45
C ASN A 115 7.75 0.61 15.90
N LYS A 116 7.88 1.53 16.87
CA LYS A 116 9.16 1.83 17.54
C LYS A 116 9.38 0.99 18.79
N GLU A 117 8.31 0.69 19.53
CA GLU A 117 8.34 -0.19 20.69
C GLU A 117 8.57 -1.64 20.28
N ASP A 118 7.88 -2.10 19.24
CA ASP A 118 7.99 -3.44 18.65
C ASP A 118 8.33 -3.35 17.16
N PRO A 119 9.63 -3.18 16.81
CA PRO A 119 10.04 -3.06 15.43
C PRO A 119 9.88 -4.40 14.69
N ASN A 120 9.21 -4.36 13.53
CA ASN A 120 8.97 -5.55 12.73
C ASN A 120 10.23 -6.05 12.01
N TYR A 121 10.56 -7.33 12.17
CA TYR A 121 11.59 -8.05 11.40
C TYR A 121 11.25 -9.55 11.35
N SER A 122 11.84 -10.25 10.37
CA SER A 122 11.65 -11.70 10.23
C SER A 122 12.88 -12.46 10.70
N LEU A 123 12.68 -13.43 11.60
CA LEU A 123 13.71 -14.39 12.02
C LEU A 123 13.88 -15.54 11.02
N CYS A 124 12.84 -15.86 10.25
CA CYS A 124 12.85 -16.90 9.24
C CYS A 124 11.85 -16.56 8.13
N ARG A 125 12.35 -16.14 6.96
CA ARG A 125 11.50 -15.66 5.86
C ARG A 125 10.87 -16.78 5.03
N ALA A 126 11.53 -17.93 4.95
CA ALA A 126 11.14 -19.06 4.11
C ALA A 126 11.54 -20.39 4.74
N THR A 127 10.70 -21.41 4.56
CA THR A 127 10.96 -22.78 5.00
C THR A 127 10.82 -23.77 3.83
N LYS A 128 11.49 -24.92 3.95
CA LYS A 128 11.41 -26.05 3.04
C LYS A 128 11.37 -27.36 3.83
N ASN A 129 11.15 -28.48 3.15
CA ASN A 129 11.24 -29.82 3.76
C ASN A 129 10.46 -29.98 5.08
N ARG A 130 9.22 -29.46 5.12
CA ARG A 130 8.33 -29.50 6.30
C ARG A 130 8.86 -28.68 7.50
N GLY A 131 9.13 -27.40 7.29
CA GLY A 131 9.42 -26.43 8.36
C GLY A 131 10.90 -26.20 8.65
N GLN A 132 11.81 -26.76 7.86
CA GLN A 132 13.24 -26.46 7.97
C GLN A 132 13.53 -25.10 7.34
N ASP A 133 14.43 -24.32 7.94
CA ASP A 133 14.88 -23.06 7.35
C ASP A 133 15.38 -23.28 5.91
N ALA A 134 14.94 -22.44 4.97
CA ALA A 134 15.34 -22.53 3.59
C ALA A 134 16.85 -22.26 3.38
N GLY A 135 17.53 -21.62 4.34
CA GLY A 135 18.96 -21.35 4.34
C GLY A 135 19.34 -20.15 3.47
N CYS A 136 18.38 -19.25 3.18
CA CYS A 136 18.60 -18.13 2.27
C CYS A 136 19.48 -17.02 2.87
N ALA A 137 19.67 -17.00 4.19
CA ALA A 137 20.55 -16.10 4.93
C ALA A 137 20.35 -14.60 4.61
N GLY A 138 19.11 -14.20 4.30
CA GLY A 138 18.77 -12.82 3.90
C GLY A 138 19.36 -12.37 2.56
N LYS A 139 19.93 -13.28 1.76
CA LYS A 139 20.54 -12.96 0.47
C LYS A 139 19.57 -13.15 -0.68
N PHE A 140 19.67 -12.28 -1.68
CA PHE A 140 18.89 -12.34 -2.92
C PHE A 140 19.30 -13.46 -3.87
N GLY A 141 20.55 -13.93 -3.80
CA GLY A 141 21.00 -15.03 -4.65
C GLY A 141 20.87 -14.74 -6.15
N LEU A 142 21.17 -13.50 -6.56
CA LEU A 142 21.17 -13.09 -7.95
C LEU A 142 22.55 -13.36 -8.58
N SER A 143 22.56 -13.94 -9.78
CA SER A 143 23.73 -13.98 -10.64
C SER A 143 23.96 -12.63 -11.33
N ASP A 144 25.13 -12.42 -11.92
CA ASP A 144 25.38 -11.21 -12.72
C ASP A 144 24.38 -11.10 -13.88
N ARG A 145 23.99 -12.22 -14.49
CA ARG A 145 22.96 -12.26 -15.54
C ARG A 145 21.59 -11.84 -15.01
N ALA A 146 21.16 -12.41 -13.89
CA ALA A 146 19.89 -12.04 -13.26
C ALA A 146 19.84 -10.55 -12.89
N ALA A 147 20.95 -10.01 -12.39
CA ALA A 147 21.08 -8.58 -12.11
C ALA A 147 20.95 -7.75 -13.40
N MET A 148 21.56 -8.16 -14.51
CA MET A 148 21.45 -7.47 -15.79
C MET A 148 20.02 -7.48 -16.35
N GLU A 149 19.27 -8.58 -16.19
CA GLU A 149 17.86 -8.65 -16.59
C GLU A 149 16.98 -7.68 -15.78
N ILE A 150 17.19 -7.62 -14.46
CA ILE A 150 16.51 -6.64 -13.59
C ILE A 150 16.83 -5.20 -14.03
N MET A 151 18.09 -4.93 -14.38
CA MET A 151 18.53 -3.62 -14.87
C MET A 151 17.94 -3.28 -16.24
N GLU A 152 17.82 -4.26 -17.14
CA GLU A 152 17.14 -4.08 -18.43
C GLU A 152 15.68 -3.68 -18.22
N LEU A 153 14.94 -4.38 -17.36
CA LEU A 153 13.57 -4.00 -17.01
C LEU A 153 13.50 -2.58 -16.42
N PHE A 154 14.41 -2.25 -15.50
CA PHE A 154 14.45 -0.95 -14.83
C PHE A 154 14.64 0.23 -15.81
N PHE A 155 15.47 0.05 -16.84
CA PHE A 155 15.76 1.10 -17.82
C PHE A 155 14.87 1.07 -19.07
N THR A 156 14.13 -0.01 -19.32
CA THR A 156 13.22 -0.12 -20.47
C THR A 156 12.13 0.96 -20.39
N PRO A 157 11.92 1.82 -21.41
CA PRO A 157 10.84 2.83 -21.39
C PRO A 157 9.46 2.23 -21.09
N ASP A 158 8.63 2.94 -20.31
CA ASP A 158 7.35 2.42 -19.82
C ASP A 158 6.41 2.00 -20.96
N GLU A 159 6.44 2.74 -22.09
CA GLU A 159 5.62 2.48 -23.27
C GLU A 159 5.97 1.14 -23.94
N LYS A 160 7.17 0.61 -23.71
CA LYS A 160 7.58 -0.71 -24.22
C LYS A 160 7.13 -1.86 -23.31
N LEU A 161 6.55 -1.56 -22.14
CA LEU A 161 6.12 -2.54 -21.15
C LEU A 161 4.61 -2.76 -21.14
N TYR A 162 3.85 -2.00 -21.92
CA TYR A 162 2.38 -2.11 -21.98
C TYR A 162 1.96 -3.48 -22.49
N ASP A 163 1.05 -4.12 -21.76
CA ASP A 163 0.54 -5.47 -22.01
C ASP A 163 1.62 -6.57 -22.08
N ARG A 164 2.79 -6.34 -21.48
CA ARG A 164 3.89 -7.31 -21.44
C ARG A 164 3.91 -8.05 -20.10
N PRO A 165 3.96 -9.40 -20.09
CA PRO A 165 4.18 -10.16 -18.86
C PRO A 165 5.63 -10.07 -18.38
N ILE A 166 5.86 -10.33 -17.09
CA ILE A 166 7.20 -10.39 -16.49
C ILE A 166 8.11 -11.43 -17.17
N THR A 167 7.55 -12.56 -17.62
CA THR A 167 8.29 -13.60 -18.35
C THR A 167 8.88 -13.16 -19.69
N ASP A 168 8.49 -12.00 -20.21
CA ASP A 168 9.12 -11.46 -21.42
C ASP A 168 10.48 -10.79 -21.14
N PHE A 169 10.80 -10.56 -19.86
CA PHE A 169 12.01 -9.85 -19.41
C PHE A 169 12.88 -10.69 -18.47
N PHE A 170 12.28 -11.62 -17.73
CA PHE A 170 12.98 -12.47 -16.77
C PHE A 170 12.91 -13.94 -17.18
N ASP A 171 14.06 -14.59 -17.16
CA ASP A 171 14.15 -16.05 -17.30
C ASP A 171 14.40 -16.74 -15.95
N ASP A 172 14.72 -18.03 -15.99
CA ASP A 172 14.94 -18.84 -14.79
C ASP A 172 16.04 -18.31 -13.86
N GLU A 173 17.00 -17.51 -14.36
CA GLU A 173 18.05 -16.87 -13.55
C GLU A 173 17.45 -15.92 -12.52
N VAL A 174 16.44 -15.12 -12.90
CA VAL A 174 15.69 -14.30 -11.96
C VAL A 174 14.60 -15.12 -11.29
N LEU A 175 13.79 -15.86 -12.06
CA LEU A 175 12.58 -16.53 -11.58
C LEU A 175 12.84 -17.69 -10.62
N SER A 176 14.07 -18.21 -10.56
CA SER A 176 14.48 -19.24 -9.57
C SER A 176 15.31 -18.67 -8.41
N SER A 177 15.56 -17.36 -8.38
CA SER A 177 16.37 -16.72 -7.34
C SER A 177 15.62 -16.55 -6.00
N ASN A 178 16.37 -16.36 -4.91
CA ASN A 178 15.76 -15.98 -3.63
C ASN A 178 15.08 -14.61 -3.72
N PHE A 179 15.62 -13.69 -4.54
CA PHE A 179 15.00 -12.40 -4.82
C PHE A 179 13.56 -12.57 -5.31
N TRP A 180 13.35 -13.37 -6.36
CA TRP A 180 12.01 -13.56 -6.91
C TRP A 180 11.09 -14.24 -5.91
N MET A 181 11.58 -15.22 -5.14
CA MET A 181 10.81 -15.84 -4.05
C MET A 181 10.34 -14.79 -3.02
N TYR A 182 11.23 -13.91 -2.54
CA TYR A 182 10.84 -12.87 -1.58
C TYR A 182 9.85 -11.89 -2.19
N TRP A 183 10.17 -11.41 -3.39
CA TRP A 183 9.41 -10.38 -4.08
C TRP A 183 7.98 -10.83 -4.39
N ARG A 184 7.85 -11.97 -5.05
CA ARG A 184 6.55 -12.47 -5.51
C ARG A 184 5.62 -12.85 -4.37
N THR A 185 6.17 -13.32 -3.25
CA THR A 185 5.37 -13.72 -2.09
C THR A 185 5.00 -12.53 -1.19
N MET A 186 5.82 -11.48 -1.17
CA MET A 186 5.52 -10.23 -0.44
C MET A 186 4.48 -9.39 -1.20
N PHE A 187 4.62 -9.29 -2.52
CA PHE A 187 3.78 -8.42 -3.35
C PHE A 187 2.73 -9.16 -4.19
N ALA A 188 2.60 -10.48 -4.00
CA ALA A 188 1.64 -11.33 -4.72
C ALA A 188 1.77 -11.25 -6.26
N PHE A 189 3.00 -11.15 -6.78
CA PHE A 189 3.25 -11.23 -8.22
C PHE A 189 3.18 -12.68 -8.72
N GLU A 190 2.59 -12.83 -9.90
CA GLU A 190 2.69 -14.04 -10.71
C GLU A 190 3.53 -13.76 -11.95
N ASN A 191 4.13 -14.79 -12.53
CA ASN A 191 5.06 -14.63 -13.64
C ASN A 191 4.40 -13.99 -14.89
N TRP A 192 3.08 -14.15 -15.06
CA TRP A 192 2.32 -13.55 -16.16
C TRP A 192 1.77 -12.14 -15.85
N HIS A 193 2.02 -11.60 -14.66
CA HIS A 193 1.60 -10.24 -14.32
C HIS A 193 2.39 -9.19 -15.11
N SER A 194 1.90 -7.94 -15.07
CA SER A 194 2.47 -6.79 -15.78
C SER A 194 3.94 -6.55 -15.42
N ALA A 195 4.81 -6.57 -16.44
CA ALA A 195 6.20 -6.15 -16.32
C ALA A 195 6.32 -4.65 -15.97
N LEU A 196 5.39 -3.82 -16.44
CA LEU A 196 5.34 -2.41 -16.05
C LEU A 196 5.15 -2.28 -14.54
N GLU A 197 4.21 -3.03 -13.97
CA GLU A 197 3.94 -2.95 -12.53
C GLU A 197 5.14 -3.45 -11.72
N MET A 198 5.77 -4.55 -12.15
CA MET A 198 7.03 -5.03 -11.56
C MET A 198 8.10 -3.93 -11.54
N LYS A 199 8.32 -3.24 -12.67
CA LYS A 199 9.25 -2.13 -12.77
C LYS A 199 8.89 -0.98 -11.83
N LEU A 200 7.62 -0.61 -11.75
CA LEU A 200 7.17 0.47 -10.88
C LEU A 200 7.43 0.13 -9.41
N TYR A 201 7.24 -1.12 -8.99
CA TYR A 201 7.62 -1.57 -7.65
C TYR A 201 9.14 -1.50 -7.41
N ILE A 202 9.99 -1.92 -8.37
CA ILE A 202 11.46 -1.78 -8.25
C ILE A 202 11.90 -0.32 -8.15
N LYS A 203 11.19 0.60 -8.82
CA LYS A 203 11.47 2.04 -8.69
C LYS A 203 10.97 2.62 -7.37
N ARG A 204 9.92 2.02 -6.81
CA ARG A 204 9.23 2.53 -5.62
C ARG A 204 9.91 2.10 -4.32
N TYR A 205 10.49 0.91 -4.27
CA TYR A 205 11.12 0.31 -3.07
C TYR A 205 12.55 -0.13 -3.36
#